data_AF-A0A426QT87-F1
#
_entry.id   AF-A0A426QT87-F1
#
_cell.length_a   1.000
_cell.length_b   1.000
_cell.length_c   1.000
_cell.angle_alpha   90.00
_cell.angle_beta   90.00
_cell.angle_gamma   90.00
#
_symmetry.space_group_name_H-M   'P 1'
#
loop_
_entity.id
_entity.type
_entity.pdbx_description
1 polymer ?
#
loop_
_entity_poly.entity_id
_entity_poly.type
_entity_poly.pdbx_seq_one_letter_code
_entity_poly.pdbx_strand_id
1 'polypeptide(L)'
;DNVNRHLSMAREWHPHDYVPWDEGRNFAELGGVDYDPEQSKLSEVAKAAMITNLLTEDNLPSYHREIAENFSQDGAWGTWVGRWTAEENRHGIVMRDYLVVTRGVDPVALEQARMIHMTNGFASPAGSQTGLLHSVAYVTFQELATRVSHRNTGKVCDDPIADRMLQRIAADENLHMMFYRNISAAALDIAPDQT
;
A
#
# COMPACT_ATOMS: atom_id res chain seq x y z
N ASP A 1 -22.32 9.88 3.36
CA ASP A 1 -21.56 11.08 2.90
C ASP A 1 -20.08 10.82 2.63
N ASN A 2 -19.27 10.38 3.60
CA ASN A 2 -17.82 10.21 3.37
C ASN A 2 -17.46 9.24 2.24
N VAL A 3 -18.19 8.12 2.08
CA VAL A 3 -17.99 7.18 0.95
C VAL A 3 -18.21 7.89 -0.39
N ASN A 4 -19.34 8.58 -0.53
CA ASN A 4 -19.67 9.31 -1.76
C ASN A 4 -18.64 10.41 -2.06
N ARG A 5 -18.18 11.13 -1.02
CA ARG A 5 -17.11 12.13 -1.14
C ARG A 5 -15.82 11.50 -1.67
N HIS A 6 -15.38 10.39 -1.07
CA HIS A 6 -14.20 9.66 -1.54
C HIS A 6 -14.32 9.26 -3.00
N LEU A 7 -15.42 8.58 -3.36
CA LEU A 7 -15.66 8.12 -4.74
C LEU A 7 -15.68 9.27 -5.76
N SER A 8 -16.17 10.46 -5.38
CA SER A 8 -16.17 11.64 -6.26
C SER A 8 -14.79 12.27 -6.46
N MET A 9 -13.86 12.06 -5.52
CA MET A 9 -12.51 12.64 -5.55
C MET A 9 -11.47 11.66 -6.09
N ALA A 10 -11.71 10.36 -5.91
CA ALA A 10 -10.86 9.29 -6.41
C ALA A 10 -10.69 9.42 -7.92
N ARG A 11 -9.44 9.41 -8.37
CA ARG A 11 -9.10 9.43 -9.80
C ARG A 11 -8.74 8.03 -10.23
N GLU A 12 -9.27 7.61 -11.37
CA GLU A 12 -8.91 6.33 -11.96
C GLU A 12 -7.45 6.34 -12.43
N TRP A 13 -6.80 5.21 -12.21
CA TRP A 13 -5.45 4.91 -12.68
C TRP A 13 -5.25 3.39 -12.65
N HIS A 14 -4.38 2.88 -13.51
CA HIS A 14 -4.09 1.47 -13.63
C HIS A 14 -2.60 1.19 -13.40
N PRO A 15 -2.24 0.11 -12.67
CA PRO A 15 -0.84 -0.25 -12.44
C PRO A 15 0.04 -0.27 -13.70
N HIS A 16 -0.48 -0.83 -14.80
CA HIS A 16 0.30 -0.99 -16.03
C HIS A 16 0.70 0.32 -16.70
N ASP A 17 0.10 1.45 -16.35
CA ASP A 17 0.47 2.78 -16.88
C ASP A 17 1.76 3.33 -16.26
N TYR A 18 2.29 2.68 -15.22
CA TYR A 18 3.40 3.17 -14.39
C TYR A 18 4.60 2.23 -14.36
N VAL A 19 4.66 1.27 -15.28
CA VAL A 19 5.73 0.26 -15.37
C VAL A 19 6.42 0.38 -16.74
N PRO A 20 7.75 0.41 -16.82
CA PRO A 20 8.47 0.49 -18.09
C PRO A 20 8.54 -0.89 -18.74
N TRP A 21 7.43 -1.37 -19.30
CA TRP A 21 7.32 -2.73 -19.83
C TRP A 21 8.38 -3.08 -20.89
N ASP A 22 8.90 -2.09 -21.63
CA ASP A 22 9.98 -2.26 -22.60
C ASP A 22 11.31 -2.73 -21.96
N GLU A 23 11.50 -2.56 -20.65
CA GLU A 23 12.66 -3.09 -19.91
C GLU A 23 12.51 -4.57 -19.55
N GLY A 24 11.28 -5.11 -19.66
CA GLY A 24 10.94 -6.47 -19.28
C GLY A 24 11.62 -7.52 -20.16
N ARG A 25 12.20 -8.54 -19.52
CA ARG A 25 12.82 -9.69 -20.21
C ARG A 25 12.82 -10.94 -19.34
N ASN A 26 12.75 -12.10 -19.98
CA ASN A 26 12.63 -13.39 -19.31
C ASN A 26 13.75 -13.65 -18.27
N PHE A 27 13.39 -14.34 -17.19
CA PHE A 27 14.32 -14.97 -16.24
C PHE A 27 14.75 -16.36 -16.78
N ALA A 28 15.70 -17.02 -16.12
CA ALA A 28 16.34 -18.23 -16.65
C ALA A 28 15.36 -19.37 -16.97
N GLU A 29 14.33 -19.56 -16.13
CA GLU A 29 13.30 -20.60 -16.32
C GLU A 29 12.57 -20.48 -17.66
N LEU A 30 12.41 -19.25 -18.19
CA LEU A 30 11.80 -18.97 -19.49
C LEU A 30 12.85 -18.62 -20.56
N GLY A 31 14.07 -19.13 -20.41
CA GLY A 31 15.15 -19.00 -21.41
C GLY A 31 15.86 -17.64 -21.43
N GLY A 32 15.70 -16.83 -20.40
CA GLY A 32 16.42 -15.57 -20.26
C GLY A 32 17.60 -15.66 -19.28
N VAL A 33 17.83 -14.59 -18.53
CA VAL A 33 18.95 -14.49 -17.57
C VAL A 33 18.39 -14.10 -16.22
N ASP A 34 18.87 -14.71 -15.14
CA ASP A 34 18.45 -14.34 -13.80
C ASP A 34 18.95 -12.95 -13.38
N TYR A 35 18.50 -12.52 -12.20
CA TYR A 35 18.91 -11.26 -11.62
C TYR A 35 20.42 -11.24 -11.34
N ASP A 36 21.04 -10.10 -11.62
CA ASP A 36 22.39 -9.78 -11.19
C ASP A 36 22.34 -8.38 -10.54
N PRO A 37 23.01 -8.14 -9.40
CA PRO A 37 23.01 -6.84 -8.73
C PRO A 37 23.37 -5.65 -9.62
N GLU A 38 24.20 -5.82 -10.65
CA GLU A 38 24.58 -4.77 -11.60
C GLU A 38 23.42 -4.33 -12.51
N GLN A 39 22.33 -5.09 -12.58
CA GLN A 39 21.16 -4.76 -13.39
C GLN A 39 20.29 -3.67 -12.74
N SER A 40 20.37 -3.52 -11.41
CA SER A 40 19.58 -2.53 -10.70
C SER A 40 20.15 -1.13 -10.83
N LYS A 41 19.30 -0.18 -11.24
CA LYS A 41 19.60 1.26 -11.23
C LYS A 41 19.37 1.91 -9.86
N LEU A 42 18.68 1.23 -8.94
CA LEU A 42 18.36 1.75 -7.61
C LEU A 42 19.58 1.69 -6.67
N SER A 43 19.76 2.73 -5.87
CA SER A 43 20.70 2.72 -4.74
C SER A 43 20.26 1.74 -3.66
N GLU A 44 21.17 1.30 -2.79
CA GLU A 44 20.82 0.39 -1.68
C GLU A 44 19.75 0.98 -0.74
N VAL A 45 19.78 2.30 -0.53
CA VAL A 45 18.75 3.00 0.26
C VAL A 45 17.40 2.96 -0.45
N ALA A 46 17.37 3.18 -1.77
CA ALA A 46 16.15 3.09 -2.56
C ALA A 46 15.58 1.67 -2.57
N LYS A 47 16.43 0.64 -2.73
CA LYS A 47 16.02 -0.77 -2.63
C LYS A 47 15.38 -1.07 -1.28
N ALA A 48 16.04 -0.70 -0.18
CA ALA A 48 15.52 -0.92 1.16
C ALA A 48 14.17 -0.24 1.38
N ALA A 49 14.02 1.01 0.91
CA ALA A 49 12.76 1.75 1.00
C ALA A 49 11.64 1.13 0.14
N MET A 50 11.93 0.76 -1.11
CA MET A 50 10.99 0.10 -2.01
C MET A 50 10.53 -1.26 -1.48
N ILE A 51 11.46 -2.09 -0.99
CA ILE A 51 11.14 -3.40 -0.40
C ILE A 51 10.27 -3.21 0.85
N THR A 52 10.62 -2.29 1.75
CA THR A 52 9.85 -2.05 2.98
C THR A 52 8.43 -1.60 2.67
N ASN A 53 8.28 -0.66 1.72
CA ASN A 53 6.96 -0.19 1.31
C ASN A 53 6.17 -1.32 0.64
N LEU A 54 6.75 -2.05 -0.32
CA LEU A 54 6.06 -3.15 -1.00
C LEU A 54 5.64 -4.27 -0.04
N LEU A 55 6.49 -4.67 0.90
CA LEU A 55 6.13 -5.69 1.89
C LEU A 55 4.98 -5.23 2.78
N THR A 56 4.91 -3.93 3.09
CA THR A 56 3.76 -3.34 3.78
C THR A 56 2.51 -3.50 2.91
N GLU A 57 2.53 -3.04 1.66
CA GLU A 57 1.38 -3.16 0.74
C GLU A 57 0.92 -4.62 0.52
N ASP A 58 1.87 -5.55 0.35
CA ASP A 58 1.58 -6.97 0.11
C ASP A 58 0.86 -7.63 1.31
N ASN A 59 1.00 -7.07 2.52
CA ASN A 59 0.31 -7.59 3.70
C ASN A 59 -1.15 -7.15 3.80
N LEU A 60 -1.70 -6.56 2.74
CA LEU A 60 -3.12 -6.20 2.60
C LEU A 60 -4.09 -7.29 3.08
N PRO A 61 -3.89 -8.61 2.88
CA PRO A 61 -4.79 -9.62 3.44
C PRO A 61 -4.93 -9.54 4.96
N SER A 62 -3.85 -9.23 5.68
CA SER A 62 -3.90 -9.03 7.13
C SER A 62 -4.65 -7.75 7.49
N TYR A 63 -4.42 -6.64 6.77
CA TYR A 63 -5.08 -5.36 7.03
C TYR A 63 -6.58 -5.40 6.72
N HIS A 64 -6.94 -6.04 5.61
CA HIS A 64 -8.33 -6.29 5.25
C HIS A 64 -9.04 -7.08 6.35
N ARG A 65 -8.42 -8.14 6.89
CA ARG A 65 -8.98 -8.90 8.00
C ARG A 65 -9.22 -8.01 9.21
N GLU A 66 -8.22 -7.25 9.65
CA GLU A 66 -8.35 -6.37 10.83
C GLU A 66 -9.47 -5.34 10.66
N ILE A 67 -9.58 -4.73 9.48
CA ILE A 67 -10.66 -3.76 9.20
C ILE A 67 -12.01 -4.48 9.15
N ALA A 68 -12.13 -5.60 8.43
CA ALA A 68 -13.38 -6.34 8.29
C ALA A 68 -13.90 -6.90 9.62
N GLU A 69 -13.01 -7.27 10.56
CA GLU A 69 -13.39 -7.75 11.89
C GLU A 69 -13.83 -6.62 12.83
N ASN A 70 -13.36 -5.39 12.62
CA ASN A 70 -13.69 -4.24 13.48
C ASN A 70 -14.79 -3.33 12.90
N PHE A 71 -15.15 -3.51 11.63
CA PHE A 71 -16.11 -2.69 10.89
C PHE A 71 -17.32 -3.53 10.50
N SER A 72 -18.47 -2.90 10.27
CA SER A 72 -19.60 -3.62 9.65
C SER A 72 -19.29 -3.92 8.19
N GLN A 73 -19.64 -5.12 7.72
CA GLN A 73 -19.54 -5.49 6.31
C GLN A 73 -20.78 -5.08 5.49
N ASP A 74 -21.73 -4.37 6.10
CA ASP A 74 -22.98 -3.95 5.47
C ASP A 74 -22.98 -2.45 5.11
N GLY A 75 -23.84 -2.09 4.15
CA GLY A 75 -24.13 -0.70 3.80
C GLY A 75 -22.89 0.11 3.43
N ALA A 76 -22.78 1.33 3.99
CA ALA A 76 -21.67 2.24 3.69
C ALA A 76 -20.31 1.69 4.16
N TRP A 77 -20.28 0.95 5.27
CA TRP A 77 -19.04 0.35 5.78
C TRP A 77 -18.56 -0.79 4.88
N GLY A 78 -19.45 -1.73 4.51
CA GLY A 78 -19.12 -2.77 3.55
C GLY A 78 -18.63 -2.22 2.21
N THR A 79 -19.30 -1.16 1.72
CA THR A 79 -18.88 -0.45 0.51
C THR A 79 -17.47 0.14 0.65
N TRP A 80 -17.18 0.78 1.78
CA TRP A 80 -15.85 1.34 2.06
C TRP A 80 -14.78 0.26 2.13
N VAL A 81 -14.98 -0.79 2.94
CA VAL A 81 -14.00 -1.88 3.12
C VAL A 81 -13.66 -2.51 1.77
N GLY A 82 -14.67 -2.86 0.97
CA GLY A 82 -14.45 -3.42 -0.36
C GLY A 82 -13.75 -2.46 -1.31
N ARG A 83 -14.14 -1.17 -1.30
CA ARG A 83 -13.51 -0.16 -2.15
C ARG A 83 -12.05 0.07 -1.76
N TRP A 84 -11.78 0.41 -0.51
CA TRP A 84 -10.44 0.66 0.04
C TRP A 84 -9.51 -0.51 -0.29
N THR A 85 -9.89 -1.75 0.02
CA THR A 85 -9.07 -2.94 -0.31
C THR A 85 -8.77 -3.06 -1.80
N ALA A 86 -9.72 -2.73 -2.68
CA ALA A 86 -9.47 -2.75 -4.13
C ALA A 86 -8.54 -1.61 -4.62
N GLU A 87 -8.48 -0.49 -3.91
CA GLU A 87 -7.51 0.58 -4.21
C GLU A 87 -6.12 0.20 -3.71
N GLU A 88 -6.00 -0.22 -2.45
CA GLU A 88 -4.76 -0.72 -1.82
C GLU A 88 -4.09 -1.82 -2.63
N ASN A 89 -4.85 -2.79 -3.13
CA ASN A 89 -4.28 -3.91 -3.87
C ASN A 89 -3.54 -3.46 -5.14
N ARG A 90 -3.88 -2.29 -5.70
CA ARG A 90 -3.16 -1.74 -6.86
C ARG A 90 -1.76 -1.25 -6.49
N HIS A 91 -1.54 -0.84 -5.25
CA HIS A 91 -0.26 -0.30 -4.77
C HIS A 91 0.80 -1.39 -4.77
N GLY A 92 0.51 -2.54 -4.14
CA GLY A 92 1.39 -3.71 -4.15
C GLY A 92 1.68 -4.21 -5.58
N ILE A 93 0.64 -4.31 -6.43
CA ILE A 93 0.79 -4.73 -7.83
C ILE A 93 1.79 -3.85 -8.58
N VAL A 94 1.56 -2.52 -8.59
CA VAL A 94 2.39 -1.62 -9.41
C VAL A 94 3.83 -1.57 -8.91
N MET A 95 4.05 -1.60 -7.59
CA MET A 95 5.39 -1.59 -7.02
C MET A 95 6.14 -2.89 -7.32
N ARG A 96 5.46 -4.04 -7.22
CA ARG A 96 6.03 -5.35 -7.55
C ARG A 96 6.37 -5.44 -9.04
N ASP A 97 5.47 -5.03 -9.91
CA ASP A 97 5.68 -5.03 -11.35
C ASP A 97 6.86 -4.12 -11.73
N TYR A 98 6.93 -2.90 -11.17
CA TYR A 98 8.08 -2.02 -11.36
C TYR A 98 9.40 -2.71 -10.96
N LEU A 99 9.47 -3.27 -9.76
CA LEU A 99 10.71 -3.91 -9.26
C LEU A 99 11.14 -5.12 -10.08
N VAL A 100 10.18 -5.94 -10.54
CA VAL A 100 10.47 -7.14 -11.34
C VAL A 100 10.85 -6.78 -12.78
N VAL A 101 10.10 -5.87 -13.41
CA VAL A 101 10.32 -5.45 -14.81
C VAL A 101 11.64 -4.70 -14.96
N THR A 102 11.93 -3.76 -14.05
CA THR A 102 13.20 -3.01 -14.04
C THR A 102 14.37 -3.81 -13.49
N ARG A 103 14.09 -4.99 -12.90
CA ARG A 103 15.06 -5.76 -12.11
C ARG A 103 15.75 -4.88 -11.06
N GLY A 104 14.94 -4.05 -10.38
CA GLY A 104 15.42 -3.11 -9.35
C GLY A 104 15.89 -3.80 -8.06
N VAL A 105 15.45 -5.03 -7.82
CA VAL A 105 15.89 -5.89 -6.71
C VAL A 105 15.91 -7.35 -7.14
N ASP A 106 16.53 -8.21 -6.32
CA ASP A 106 16.45 -9.66 -6.50
C ASP A 106 14.99 -10.13 -6.29
N PRO A 107 14.31 -10.63 -7.34
CA PRO A 107 12.91 -11.05 -7.24
C PRO A 107 12.72 -12.32 -6.40
N VAL A 108 13.75 -13.17 -6.27
CA VAL A 108 13.69 -14.38 -5.44
C VAL A 108 13.73 -14.01 -3.97
N ALA A 109 14.70 -13.16 -3.59
CA ALA A 109 14.79 -12.66 -2.22
C ALA A 109 13.56 -11.85 -1.81
N LEU A 110 13.04 -11.02 -2.72
CA LEU A 110 11.81 -10.25 -2.50
C LEU A 110 10.61 -11.18 -2.25
N GLU A 111 10.43 -12.23 -3.06
CA GLU A 111 9.33 -13.19 -2.89
C GLU A 111 9.45 -13.99 -1.60
N GLN A 112 10.67 -14.39 -1.21
CA GLN A 112 10.91 -15.05 0.08
C GLN A 112 10.55 -14.12 1.25
N ALA A 113 10.95 -12.85 1.18
CA ALA A 113 10.59 -11.86 2.19
C ALA A 113 9.08 -11.65 2.27
N ARG A 114 8.39 -11.58 1.13
CA ARG A 114 6.92 -11.50 1.04
C ARG A 114 6.25 -12.68 1.72
N MET A 115 6.69 -13.90 1.39
CA MET A 115 6.16 -15.12 2.00
C MET A 115 6.33 -15.13 3.52
N ILE A 116 7.49 -14.73 4.03
CA ILE A 116 7.73 -14.62 5.48
C ILE A 116 6.81 -13.56 6.10
N HIS A 117 6.79 -12.35 5.51
CA HIS A 117 6.05 -11.22 6.06
C HIS A 117 4.54 -11.49 6.11
N MET A 118 3.96 -11.99 5.01
CA MET A 118 2.54 -12.31 4.93
C MET A 118 2.15 -13.51 5.80
N THR A 119 3.03 -14.50 5.97
CA THR A 119 2.76 -15.65 6.86
C THR A 119 2.73 -15.23 8.32
N ASN A 120 3.65 -14.35 8.74
CA ASN A 120 3.60 -13.75 10.07
C ASN A 120 2.35 -12.89 10.26
N GLY A 121 1.91 -12.26 9.17
CA GLY A 121 0.73 -11.41 9.12
C GLY A 121 0.92 -10.13 9.94
N PHE A 122 -0.20 -9.48 10.23
CA PHE A 122 -0.26 -8.34 11.12
C PHE A 122 -1.35 -8.57 12.18
N ALA A 123 -1.07 -8.11 13.39
CA ALA A 123 -2.01 -7.99 14.48
C ALA A 123 -1.80 -6.64 15.14
N SER A 124 -2.89 -5.92 15.43
CA SER A 124 -2.80 -4.61 16.09
C SER A 124 -2.06 -4.73 17.43
N PRO A 125 -1.08 -3.85 17.74
CA PRO A 125 -0.36 -3.87 19.01
C PRO A 125 -1.26 -3.74 20.24
N ALA A 126 -2.44 -3.15 20.07
CA ALA A 126 -3.42 -2.96 21.14
C ALA A 126 -4.35 -4.20 21.34
N GLY A 127 -4.11 -5.29 20.62
CA GLY A 127 -4.78 -6.58 20.79
C GLY A 127 -6.08 -6.73 19.98
N SER A 128 -6.72 -7.89 20.11
CA SER A 128 -7.86 -8.33 19.28
C SER A 128 -9.21 -7.67 19.60
N GLN A 129 -9.26 -6.70 20.51
CA GLN A 129 -10.52 -6.07 20.98
C GLN A 129 -10.41 -4.56 21.17
N THR A 130 -9.82 -3.88 20.19
CA THR A 130 -9.66 -2.42 20.27
C THR A 130 -10.90 -1.67 19.79
N GLY A 131 -11.73 -2.33 18.96
CA GLY A 131 -13.00 -1.80 18.48
C GLY A 131 -12.83 -0.75 17.38
N LEU A 132 -13.95 -0.37 16.76
CA LEU A 132 -14.00 0.51 15.59
C LEU A 132 -13.18 1.81 15.75
N LEU A 133 -13.32 2.51 16.87
CA LEU A 133 -12.70 3.83 17.06
C LEU A 133 -11.17 3.76 17.10
N HIS A 134 -10.62 2.76 17.80
CA HIS A 134 -9.19 2.55 17.81
C HIS A 134 -8.67 2.14 16.43
N SER A 135 -9.36 1.23 15.73
CA SER A 135 -8.97 0.85 14.37
C SER A 135 -9.01 2.04 13.40
N VAL A 136 -10.03 2.89 13.48
CA VAL A 136 -10.11 4.12 12.67
C VAL A 136 -8.96 5.08 13.00
N ALA A 137 -8.64 5.29 14.29
CA ALA A 137 -7.53 6.14 14.69
C ALA A 137 -6.19 5.57 14.18
N TYR A 138 -5.95 4.27 14.38
CA TYR A 138 -4.75 3.58 13.93
C TYR A 138 -4.55 3.72 12.42
N VAL A 139 -5.57 3.40 11.63
CA VAL A 139 -5.48 3.48 10.16
C VAL A 139 -5.31 4.93 9.70
N THR A 140 -5.95 5.92 10.35
CA THR A 140 -5.71 7.35 10.02
C THR A 140 -4.23 7.72 10.10
N PHE A 141 -3.52 7.26 11.13
CA PHE A 141 -2.09 7.52 11.28
C PHE A 141 -1.24 6.69 10.31
N GLN A 142 -1.61 5.43 10.07
CA GLN A 142 -0.89 4.55 9.15
C GLN A 142 -0.94 5.12 7.72
N GLU A 143 -2.09 5.56 7.25
CA GLU A 143 -2.30 6.19 5.93
C GLU A 143 -1.49 7.48 5.76
N LEU A 144 -1.37 8.28 6.83
CA LEU A 144 -0.51 9.45 6.83
C LEU A 144 0.98 9.05 6.73
N ALA A 145 1.37 8.00 7.43
CA ALA A 145 2.75 7.51 7.46
C ALA A 145 3.17 6.92 6.11
N THR A 146 2.34 6.07 5.49
CA THR A 146 2.60 5.48 4.17
C THR A 146 2.67 6.56 3.09
N ARG A 147 1.76 7.55 3.11
CA ARG A 147 1.85 8.73 2.22
C ARG A 147 3.22 9.42 2.29
N VAL A 148 3.73 9.65 3.51
CA VAL A 148 5.03 10.29 3.71
C VAL A 148 6.16 9.36 3.23
N SER A 149 6.07 8.07 3.55
CA SER A 149 7.03 7.05 3.12
C SER A 149 7.13 7.01 1.60
N HIS A 150 6.02 6.76 0.89
CA HIS A 150 5.96 6.71 -0.58
C HIS A 150 6.54 7.97 -1.23
N ARG A 151 6.17 9.16 -0.76
CA ARG A 151 6.70 10.42 -1.31
C ARG A 151 8.21 10.56 -1.13
N ASN A 152 8.75 10.09 -0.01
CA ASN A 152 10.18 10.16 0.25
C ASN A 152 10.94 9.07 -0.53
N THR A 153 10.39 7.86 -0.61
CA THR A 153 10.91 6.75 -1.43
C THR A 153 11.02 7.17 -2.89
N GLY A 154 10.00 7.85 -3.45
CA GLY A 154 10.02 8.32 -4.84
C GLY A 154 11.22 9.21 -5.16
N LYS A 155 11.55 10.14 -4.25
CA LYS A 155 12.73 11.01 -4.37
C LYS A 155 14.05 10.27 -4.24
N VAL A 156 14.11 9.29 -3.34
CA VAL A 156 15.33 8.52 -3.06
C VAL A 156 15.64 7.52 -4.18
N CYS A 157 14.62 7.08 -4.94
CA CYS A 157 14.81 6.21 -6.09
C CYS A 157 15.63 6.86 -7.21
N ASP A 158 15.60 8.20 -7.32
CA ASP A 158 16.22 8.95 -8.43
C ASP A 158 15.81 8.41 -9.82
N ASP A 159 14.58 7.90 -9.91
CA ASP A 159 13.97 7.35 -11.11
C ASP A 159 12.65 8.07 -11.38
N PRO A 160 12.47 8.73 -12.54
CA PRO A 160 11.25 9.49 -12.84
C PRO A 160 9.96 8.65 -12.90
N ILE A 161 10.06 7.36 -13.24
CA ILE A 161 8.93 6.43 -13.28
C ILE A 161 8.56 6.03 -11.86
N ALA A 162 9.54 5.65 -11.04
CA ALA A 162 9.30 5.34 -9.63
C ALA A 162 8.71 6.53 -8.87
N ASP A 163 9.24 7.74 -9.09
CA ASP A 163 8.73 8.97 -8.47
C ASP A 163 7.28 9.23 -8.87
N ARG A 164 6.95 9.11 -10.16
CA ARG A 164 5.57 9.30 -10.64
C ARG A 164 4.61 8.23 -10.08
N MET A 165 5.04 6.97 -10.04
CA MET A 165 4.28 5.85 -9.49
C MET A 165 3.99 6.07 -7.99
N LEU A 166 5.02 6.39 -7.20
CA LEU A 166 4.86 6.57 -5.76
C LEU A 166 4.10 7.85 -5.40
N GLN A 167 4.16 8.88 -6.24
CA GLN A 167 3.27 10.05 -6.11
C GLN A 167 1.79 9.69 -6.37
N ARG A 168 1.51 8.76 -7.28
CA ARG A 168 0.15 8.27 -7.54
C ARG A 168 -0.38 7.49 -6.35
N ILE A 169 0.43 6.58 -5.80
CA ILE A 169 0.09 5.84 -4.57
C ILE A 169 -0.15 6.82 -3.41
N ALA A 170 0.78 7.75 -3.16
CA ALA A 170 0.64 8.75 -2.09
C ALA A 170 -0.60 9.66 -2.26
N ALA A 171 -1.12 9.81 -3.47
CA ALA A 171 -2.37 10.53 -3.69
C ALA A 171 -3.60 9.73 -3.22
N ASP A 172 -3.58 8.41 -3.37
CA ASP A 172 -4.62 7.51 -2.84
C ASP A 172 -4.59 7.52 -1.30
N GLU A 173 -3.41 7.33 -0.69
CA GLU A 173 -3.23 7.38 0.78
C GLU A 173 -3.75 8.69 1.39
N ASN A 174 -3.59 9.80 0.67
CA ASN A 174 -4.13 11.07 1.12
C ASN A 174 -5.67 11.09 1.13
N LEU A 175 -6.32 10.46 0.15
CA LEU A 175 -7.78 10.33 0.12
C LEU A 175 -8.27 9.38 1.22
N HIS A 176 -7.59 8.26 1.42
CA HIS A 176 -7.90 7.30 2.49
C HIS A 176 -7.72 7.92 3.88
N MET A 177 -6.59 8.60 4.13
CA MET A 177 -6.37 9.37 5.36
C MET A 177 -7.48 10.40 5.58
N MET A 178 -7.89 11.15 4.54
CA MET A 178 -9.00 12.10 4.66
C MET A 178 -10.34 11.42 4.95
N PHE A 179 -10.56 10.18 4.48
CA PHE A 179 -11.74 9.42 4.83
C PHE A 179 -11.73 9.11 6.33
N TYR A 180 -10.69 8.45 6.84
CA TYR A 180 -10.62 8.04 8.24
C TYR A 180 -10.56 9.23 9.21
N ARG A 181 -9.83 10.29 8.88
CA ARG A 181 -9.81 11.53 9.66
C ARG A 181 -11.22 12.12 9.84
N ASN A 182 -12.04 12.10 8.80
CA ASN A 182 -13.41 12.60 8.88
C ASN A 182 -14.30 11.70 9.75
N ILE A 183 -14.05 10.39 9.76
CA ILE A 183 -14.72 9.47 10.69
C ILE A 183 -14.29 9.77 12.13
N SER A 184 -12.98 9.94 12.40
CA SER A 184 -12.48 10.31 13.73
C SER A 184 -13.07 11.62 14.23
N ALA A 185 -13.19 12.64 13.37
CA ALA A 185 -13.81 13.91 13.73
C ALA A 185 -15.28 13.73 14.15
N ALA A 186 -16.06 12.99 13.37
CA ALA A 186 -17.45 12.68 13.72
C ALA A 186 -17.57 11.83 15.00
N ALA A 187 -16.61 10.92 15.24
CA ALA A 187 -16.56 10.13 16.45
C ALA A 187 -16.29 11.00 17.70
N LEU A 188 -15.38 11.98 17.60
CA LEU A 188 -15.13 12.95 18.68
C LEU A 188 -16.38 13.79 19.00
N ASP A 189 -17.19 14.13 18.00
CA ASP A 189 -18.45 14.86 18.22
C ASP A 189 -19.52 14.00 18.93
N ILE A 190 -19.49 12.67 18.76
CA ILE A 190 -20.50 11.75 19.28
C ILE A 190 -20.09 11.13 20.63
N ALA A 191 -18.85 10.69 20.75
CA ALA A 191 -18.31 9.92 21.87
C ALA A 191 -16.86 10.34 22.20
N PRO A 192 -16.65 11.59 22.66
CA PRO A 192 -15.31 12.16 22.85
C PRO A 192 -14.45 11.42 23.87
N ASP A 193 -15.04 10.89 24.95
CA ASP A 193 -14.27 10.19 26.00
C ASP A 193 -13.79 8.79 25.55
N GLN A 194 -14.48 8.19 24.57
CA GLN A 194 -14.13 6.89 24.02
C GLN A 194 -13.19 7.00 22.81
N THR A 195 -13.21 8.14 22.11
CA THR A 195 -12.46 8.38 20.85
C THR A 195 -11.05 8.87 21.14
#